data_AF-A0A7X9MHY7-F1
#
_entry.id   AF-A0A7X9MHY7-F1
#
_cell.length_a   1.000
_cell.length_b   1.000
_cell.length_c   1.000
_cell.angle_alpha   90.00
_cell.angle_beta   90.00
_cell.angle_gamma   90.00
#
_symmetry.space_group_name_H-M   'P 1'
#
loop_
_entity.id
_entity.type
_entity.pdbx_description
1 polymer ?
#
loop_
_entity_poly.entity_id
_entity_poly.type
_entity_poly.pdbx_seq_one_letter_code
_entity_poly.pdbx_strand_id
1 'polypeptide(L)'
;MLRVLGTPRYLGADIRLAQLFYLANLDVFLTALAAVLHAAALIESVGGPVDHALEDLYEHLTLIPDMIGPSGKLAADLATSRHPGDLSTVTMMGAIADHLVQASIDTGSAQELPAAVEHLYDAAIVAGHGKDNWTGLFEVIKAGRETRGR
;
A
#
# COMPACT_ATOMS: atom_id res chain seq x y z
N MET A 1 18.94 -19.19 -22.41
CA MET A 1 18.82 -20.20 -21.34
C MET A 1 18.38 -19.52 -20.03
N LEU A 2 17.16 -18.92 -20.01
CA LEU A 2 16.56 -18.26 -18.83
C LEU A 2 15.17 -18.83 -18.48
N ARG A 3 14.49 -19.43 -19.45
CA ARG A 3 13.15 -20.02 -19.33
C ARG A 3 13.06 -21.19 -18.33
N VAL A 4 14.21 -21.74 -17.93
CA VAL A 4 14.33 -22.84 -16.95
C VAL A 4 14.22 -22.31 -15.51
N LEU A 5 14.45 -21.02 -15.28
CA LEU A 5 14.40 -20.38 -13.95
C LEU A 5 13.10 -19.59 -13.71
N GLY A 6 12.23 -19.47 -14.72
CA GLY A 6 11.01 -18.65 -14.71
C GLY A 6 10.72 -18.04 -16.08
N THR A 7 9.70 -17.19 -16.16
CA THR A 7 9.35 -16.47 -17.41
C THR A 7 10.22 -15.21 -17.54
N PRO A 8 11.24 -15.19 -18.43
CA PRO A 8 12.09 -14.01 -18.57
C PRO A 8 11.30 -12.86 -19.19
N ARG A 9 11.41 -11.67 -18.59
CA ARG A 9 10.86 -10.42 -19.12
C ARG A 9 11.99 -9.44 -19.36
N TYR A 10 12.20 -9.04 -20.61
CA TYR A 10 13.16 -8.00 -20.97
C TYR A 10 12.57 -6.63 -20.65
N LEU A 11 13.28 -5.83 -19.84
CA LEU A 11 12.81 -4.54 -19.33
C LEU A 11 13.50 -3.34 -20.02
N GLY A 12 14.32 -3.59 -21.04
CA GLY A 12 15.11 -2.57 -21.72
C GLY A 12 16.62 -2.74 -21.48
N ALA A 13 17.41 -1.86 -22.08
CA ALA A 13 18.87 -1.94 -22.06
C ALA A 13 19.51 -1.43 -20.75
N ASP A 14 18.77 -0.63 -19.98
CA ASP A 14 19.26 -0.12 -18.69
C ASP A 14 19.17 -1.22 -17.62
N ILE A 15 20.33 -1.74 -17.20
CA ILE A 15 20.44 -2.78 -16.18
C ILE A 15 19.82 -2.39 -14.83
N ARG A 16 19.73 -1.08 -14.52
CA ARG A 16 19.12 -0.60 -13.27
C ARG A 16 17.62 -0.87 -13.23
N LEU A 17 16.97 -1.01 -14.38
CA LEU A 17 15.54 -1.33 -14.44
C LEU A 17 15.25 -2.72 -13.88
N ALA A 18 16.07 -3.72 -14.21
CA ALA A 18 15.87 -5.07 -13.69
C ALA A 18 15.94 -5.11 -12.16
N GLN A 19 16.95 -4.46 -11.58
CA GLN A 19 17.11 -4.37 -10.12
C GLN A 19 15.96 -3.58 -9.47
N LEU A 20 15.52 -2.47 -10.08
CA LEU A 20 14.43 -1.66 -9.53
C LEU A 20 13.09 -2.41 -9.57
N PHE A 21 12.80 -3.14 -10.65
CA PHE A 21 11.61 -3.99 -10.72
C PHE A 21 11.64 -5.08 -9.65
N TYR A 22 12.80 -5.69 -9.38
CA TYR A 22 12.94 -6.64 -8.28
C TYR A 22 12.66 -6.00 -6.92
N LEU A 23 13.25 -4.84 -6.63
CA LEU A 23 13.03 -4.12 -5.38
C LEU A 23 11.57 -3.66 -5.23
N ALA A 24 10.90 -3.24 -6.30
CA ALA A 24 9.48 -2.89 -6.26
C ALA A 24 8.58 -4.08 -5.90
N ASN A 25 8.94 -5.31 -6.33
CA ASN A 25 8.23 -6.51 -5.87
C ASN A 25 8.49 -6.79 -4.39
N LEU A 26 9.73 -6.61 -3.93
CA LEU A 26 10.07 -6.77 -2.51
C LEU A 26 9.43 -5.72 -1.62
N ASP A 27 9.24 -4.49 -2.10
CA ASP A 27 8.55 -3.43 -1.38
C ASP A 27 7.12 -3.84 -1.03
N VAL A 28 6.36 -4.32 -2.03
CA VAL A 28 5.02 -4.87 -1.82
C VAL A 28 5.05 -6.08 -0.89
N PHE A 29 5.98 -7.02 -1.11
CA PHE A 29 6.07 -8.25 -0.33
C PHE A 29 6.37 -8.00 1.15
N LEU A 30 7.41 -7.22 1.46
CA LEU A 30 7.82 -6.94 2.83
C LEU A 30 6.79 -6.08 3.56
N THR A 31 6.17 -5.11 2.87
CA THR A 31 5.11 -4.28 3.46
C THR A 31 3.87 -5.12 3.79
N ALA A 32 3.47 -6.05 2.93
CA ALA A 32 2.35 -6.96 3.21
C ALA A 32 2.65 -7.88 4.40
N LEU A 33 3.85 -8.46 4.49
CA LEU A 33 4.25 -9.29 5.64
C LEU A 33 4.23 -8.49 6.94
N ALA A 34 4.77 -7.26 6.93
CA ALA A 34 4.76 -6.39 8.10
C ALA A 34 3.32 -6.04 8.54
N ALA A 35 2.43 -5.76 7.59
CA ALA A 35 1.02 -5.45 7.86
C ALA A 35 0.29 -6.63 8.52
N VAL A 36 0.51 -7.86 8.04
CA VAL A 36 -0.09 -9.05 8.68
C VAL A 36 0.40 -9.22 10.12
N LEU A 37 1.72 -9.10 10.35
CA LEU A 37 2.29 -9.26 11.69
C LEU A 37 1.81 -8.16 12.64
N HIS A 38 1.69 -6.93 12.16
CA HIS A 38 1.13 -5.83 12.95
C HIS A 38 -0.33 -6.08 13.33
N ALA A 39 -1.17 -6.50 12.38
CA ALA A 39 -2.57 -6.83 12.64
C ALA A 39 -2.73 -8.01 13.62
N ALA A 40 -1.90 -9.05 13.49
CA ALA A 40 -1.88 -10.17 14.42
C ALA A 40 -1.49 -9.72 15.85
N ALA A 41 -0.49 -8.86 15.98
CA ALA A 41 -0.06 -8.31 17.27
C ALA A 41 -1.15 -7.42 17.92
N LEU A 42 -1.87 -6.62 17.11
CA LEU A 42 -3.03 -5.86 17.60
C LEU A 42 -4.11 -6.78 18.19
N ILE A 43 -4.39 -7.91 17.56
CA ILE A 43 -5.39 -8.86 18.04
C ILE A 43 -4.89 -9.55 19.32
N GLU A 44 -3.62 -9.96 19.35
CA GLU A 44 -2.99 -10.56 20.54
C GLU A 44 -3.02 -9.62 21.75
N SER A 45 -2.81 -8.32 21.54
CA SER A 45 -2.71 -7.30 22.61
C SER A 45 -3.93 -7.23 23.53
N VAL A 46 -5.11 -7.62 23.02
CA VAL A 46 -6.37 -7.65 23.77
C VAL A 46 -6.78 -9.07 24.17
N GLY A 47 -5.87 -10.04 24.03
CA GLY A 47 -6.09 -11.46 24.33
C GLY A 47 -6.87 -12.22 23.26
N GLY A 48 -6.89 -11.71 22.02
CA GLY A 48 -7.58 -12.35 20.89
C GLY A 48 -6.83 -13.58 20.35
N PRO A 49 -7.56 -14.51 19.68
CA PRO A 49 -6.98 -15.73 19.13
C PRO A 49 -6.24 -15.44 17.80
N VAL A 50 -4.90 -15.44 17.86
CA VAL A 50 -4.04 -15.14 16.70
C VAL A 50 -4.16 -16.19 15.59
N ASP A 51 -4.37 -17.45 15.94
CA ASP A 51 -4.55 -18.54 14.98
C ASP A 51 -5.78 -18.34 14.09
N HIS A 52 -6.93 -18.03 14.69
CA HIS A 52 -8.14 -17.67 13.95
C HIS A 52 -7.98 -16.36 13.17
N ALA A 53 -7.32 -15.37 13.76
CA ALA A 53 -7.07 -14.10 13.08
C ALA A 53 -6.23 -14.25 11.80
N LEU A 54 -5.22 -15.12 11.80
CA LEU A 54 -4.37 -15.31 10.63
C LEU A 54 -5.14 -15.88 9.43
N GLU A 55 -6.15 -16.73 9.66
CA GLU A 55 -7.03 -17.22 8.59
C GLU A 55 -7.75 -16.05 7.90
N ASP A 56 -8.41 -15.19 8.69
CA ASP A 56 -9.14 -14.02 8.18
C ASP A 56 -8.22 -12.98 7.51
N LEU A 57 -7.03 -12.75 8.09
CA LEU A 57 -6.04 -11.81 7.54
C LEU A 57 -5.48 -12.28 6.20
N TYR A 58 -5.27 -13.59 6.05
CA TYR A 58 -4.85 -14.16 4.77
C TYR A 58 -5.94 -14.07 3.72
N GLU A 59 -7.20 -14.32 4.09
CA GLU A 59 -8.32 -14.11 3.17
C GLU A 59 -8.38 -12.65 2.69
N HIS A 60 -8.23 -11.69 3.59
CA HIS A 60 -8.18 -10.26 3.23
C HIS A 60 -7.05 -9.91 2.26
N LEU A 61 -5.85 -10.48 2.42
CA LEU A 61 -4.76 -10.28 1.47
C LEU A 61 -5.14 -10.74 0.05
N THR A 62 -5.93 -11.81 -0.06
CA THR A 62 -6.36 -12.32 -1.37
C THR A 62 -7.39 -11.44 -2.07
N LEU A 63 -8.01 -10.49 -1.36
CA LEU A 63 -8.94 -9.50 -1.92
C LEU A 63 -8.23 -8.27 -2.51
N ILE A 64 -6.95 -8.07 -2.21
CA ILE A 64 -6.17 -6.92 -2.71
C ILE A 64 -6.15 -6.85 -4.25
N PRO A 65 -5.95 -7.95 -5.01
CA PRO A 65 -6.03 -7.91 -6.47
C PRO A 65 -7.37 -7.41 -7.00
N ASP A 66 -8.49 -7.75 -6.33
CA ASP A 66 -9.83 -7.29 -6.73
C ASP A 66 -9.98 -5.79 -6.46
N MET A 67 -9.42 -5.29 -5.35
CA MET A 67 -9.35 -3.85 -5.04
C MET A 67 -8.48 -3.07 -6.06
N ILE A 68 -7.37 -3.65 -6.51
CA ILE A 68 -6.50 -3.06 -7.55
C ILE A 68 -7.23 -3.05 -8.91
N GLY A 69 -8.01 -4.09 -9.19
CA GLY A 69 -8.72 -4.27 -10.44
C GLY A 69 -7.78 -4.49 -11.64
N PRO A 70 -8.25 -4.26 -12.87
CA PRO A 70 -7.46 -4.50 -14.07
C PRO A 70 -6.21 -3.60 -14.13
N SER A 71 -5.02 -4.21 -14.09
CA SER A 71 -3.73 -3.49 -14.07
C SER A 71 -3.55 -2.50 -15.23
N GLY A 72 -4.12 -2.80 -16.41
CA GLY A 72 -4.10 -1.88 -17.57
C GLY A 72 -4.88 -0.59 -17.33
N LYS A 73 -6.02 -0.65 -16.63
CA LYS A 73 -6.81 0.53 -16.26
C LYS A 73 -6.05 1.37 -15.24
N LEU A 74 -5.55 0.74 -14.18
CA LEU A 74 -4.76 1.43 -13.16
C LEU A 74 -3.54 2.12 -13.78
N ALA A 75 -2.81 1.43 -14.66
CA ALA A 75 -1.67 2.02 -15.36
C ALA A 75 -2.05 3.26 -16.20
N ALA A 76 -3.18 3.21 -16.92
CA ALA A 76 -3.64 4.35 -17.71
C ALA A 76 -4.06 5.55 -16.83
N ASP A 77 -4.71 5.27 -15.71
CA ASP A 77 -5.16 6.29 -14.75
C ASP A 77 -3.96 6.96 -14.06
N LEU A 78 -2.97 6.18 -13.58
CA LEU A 78 -1.72 6.72 -13.02
C LEU A 78 -0.92 7.53 -14.05
N ALA A 79 -0.84 7.07 -15.31
CA ALA A 79 -0.11 7.78 -16.36
C ALA A 79 -0.76 9.12 -16.74
N THR A 80 -2.05 9.30 -16.47
CA THR A 80 -2.81 10.52 -16.79
C THR A 80 -3.23 11.30 -15.55
N SER A 81 -2.70 10.95 -14.37
CA SER A 81 -3.04 11.54 -13.07
C SER A 81 -4.56 11.65 -12.85
N ARG A 82 -5.30 10.60 -13.25
CA ARG A 82 -6.73 10.50 -12.99
C ARG A 82 -6.98 9.52 -11.85
N HIS A 83 -7.71 9.96 -10.84
CA HIS A 83 -7.95 9.18 -9.62
C HIS A 83 -9.45 9.18 -9.25
N PRO A 84 -10.32 8.51 -10.04
CA PRO A 84 -11.77 8.61 -9.87
C PRO A 84 -12.24 8.07 -8.51
N GLY A 85 -12.76 8.96 -7.65
CA GLY A 85 -13.21 8.66 -6.29
C GLY A 85 -14.62 8.05 -6.16
N ASP A 86 -15.19 7.51 -7.24
CA ASP A 86 -16.61 7.10 -7.30
C ASP A 86 -16.98 5.96 -6.33
N LEU A 87 -16.02 5.10 -5.99
CA LEU A 87 -16.22 3.95 -5.07
C LEU A 87 -15.77 4.24 -3.63
N SER A 88 -14.69 4.99 -3.48
CA SER A 88 -14.12 5.40 -2.20
C SER A 88 -13.19 6.57 -2.42
N THR A 89 -12.99 7.39 -1.37
CA THR A 89 -12.13 8.57 -1.43
C THR A 89 -10.97 8.49 -0.44
N VAL A 90 -9.90 9.23 -0.71
CA VAL A 90 -8.75 9.41 0.19
C VAL A 90 -9.23 9.86 1.56
N THR A 91 -10.17 10.81 1.65
CA THR A 91 -10.71 11.25 2.94
C THR A 91 -11.39 10.11 3.72
N MET A 92 -12.18 9.26 3.05
CA MET A 92 -12.86 8.15 3.74
C MET A 92 -11.88 7.07 4.18
N MET A 93 -10.93 6.67 3.32
CA MET A 93 -9.94 5.67 3.68
C MET A 93 -8.90 6.20 4.68
N GLY A 94 -8.59 7.49 4.64
CA GLY A 94 -7.72 8.14 5.62
C GLY A 94 -8.29 8.07 7.04
N ALA A 95 -9.61 8.20 7.20
CA ALA A 95 -10.25 8.01 8.50
C ALA A 95 -10.09 6.57 9.04
N ILE A 96 -10.04 5.56 8.15
CA ILE A 96 -9.75 4.17 8.55
C ILE A 96 -8.29 4.04 9.01
N ALA A 97 -7.35 4.73 8.35
CA ALA A 97 -5.95 4.74 8.75
C ALA A 97 -5.74 5.40 10.13
N ASP A 98 -6.40 6.54 10.39
CA ASP A 98 -6.43 7.22 11.71
C ASP A 98 -6.96 6.28 12.80
N HIS A 99 -8.07 5.57 12.55
CA HIS A 99 -8.59 4.59 13.49
C HIS A 99 -7.62 3.45 13.79
N LEU A 100 -6.83 3.00 12.81
CA LEU A 100 -5.82 1.96 13.02
C LEU A 100 -4.65 2.47 13.88
N VAL A 101 -4.25 3.73 13.71
CA VAL A 101 -3.25 4.36 14.58
C VAL A 101 -3.78 4.48 16.00
N GLN A 102 -4.99 4.96 16.20
CA GLN A 102 -5.58 5.05 17.54
C GLN A 102 -5.78 3.70 18.21
N ALA A 103 -6.21 2.67 17.47
CA ALA A 103 -6.27 1.32 18.01
C ALA A 103 -4.88 0.81 18.45
N SER A 104 -3.82 1.17 17.73
CA SER A 104 -2.45 0.83 18.12
C SER A 104 -2.04 1.52 19.41
N ILE A 105 -2.36 2.82 19.56
CA ILE A 105 -2.10 3.58 20.79
C ILE A 105 -2.87 3.01 21.98
N ASP A 106 -4.18 2.79 21.82
CA ASP A 106 -5.07 2.35 22.88
C ASP A 106 -4.70 0.96 23.41
N THR A 107 -4.11 0.13 22.57
CA THR A 107 -3.63 -1.22 22.93
C THR A 107 -2.17 -1.27 23.36
N GLY A 108 -1.44 -0.15 23.30
CA GLY A 108 -0.01 -0.10 23.59
C GLY A 108 0.87 -0.81 22.55
N SER A 109 0.35 -1.04 21.35
CA SER A 109 1.05 -1.67 20.23
C SER A 109 1.91 -0.67 19.45
N ALA A 110 2.90 -1.18 18.71
CA ALA A 110 3.69 -0.36 17.78
C ALA A 110 2.77 0.32 16.75
N GLN A 111 2.98 1.61 16.50
CA GLN A 111 2.12 2.45 15.64
C GLN A 111 2.85 2.99 14.40
N GLU A 112 4.15 2.70 14.27
CA GLU A 112 5.01 3.28 13.24
C GLU A 112 4.56 2.89 11.82
N LEU A 113 4.13 1.64 11.64
CA LEU A 113 3.59 1.17 10.37
C LEU A 113 2.25 1.83 10.00
N PRO A 114 1.20 1.77 10.85
CA PRO A 114 -0.06 2.43 10.51
C PRO A 114 0.08 3.96 10.40
N ALA A 115 0.94 4.60 11.21
CA ALA A 115 1.19 6.03 11.11
C ALA A 115 1.86 6.42 9.78
N ALA A 116 2.74 5.58 9.25
CA ALA A 116 3.33 5.82 7.92
C ALA A 116 2.27 5.76 6.82
N VAL A 117 1.27 4.88 6.93
CA VAL A 117 0.15 4.79 5.99
C VAL A 117 -0.79 5.99 6.14
N GLU A 118 -1.19 6.33 7.36
CA GLU A 118 -2.00 7.51 7.68
C GLU A 118 -1.38 8.79 7.11
N HIS A 119 -0.07 8.97 7.30
CA HIS A 119 0.66 10.12 6.78
C HIS A 119 0.50 10.31 5.26
N LEU A 120 0.44 9.23 4.48
CA LEU A 120 0.20 9.32 3.03
C LEU A 120 -1.20 9.87 2.74
N TYR A 121 -2.22 9.42 3.47
CA TYR A 121 -3.58 9.92 3.32
C TYR A 121 -3.69 11.40 3.69
N ASP A 122 -3.09 11.80 4.81
CA ASP A 122 -3.06 13.20 5.24
C ASP A 122 -2.35 14.08 4.21
N ALA A 123 -1.18 13.65 3.72
CA ALA A 123 -0.44 14.37 2.70
C ALA A 123 -1.27 14.53 1.42
N ALA A 124 -1.99 13.51 1.00
CA ALA A 124 -2.85 13.56 -0.18
C ALA A 124 -4.05 14.50 0.02
N ILE A 125 -4.66 14.50 1.21
CA ILE A 125 -5.74 15.44 1.55
C ILE A 125 -5.23 16.88 1.48
N VAL A 126 -4.08 17.16 2.11
CA VAL A 126 -3.43 18.49 2.09
C VAL A 126 -3.08 18.92 0.66
N ALA A 127 -2.66 17.98 -0.19
CA ALA A 127 -2.37 18.22 -1.60
C ALA A 127 -3.62 18.40 -2.49
N GLY A 128 -4.83 18.30 -1.93
CA GLY A 128 -6.10 18.51 -2.65
C GLY A 128 -6.72 17.25 -3.26
N HIS A 129 -6.16 16.07 -2.98
CA HIS A 129 -6.64 14.78 -3.48
C HIS A 129 -7.69 14.12 -2.58
N GLY A 130 -8.28 14.84 -1.61
CA GLY A 130 -9.22 14.26 -0.65
C GLY A 130 -10.45 13.57 -1.27
N LYS A 131 -10.90 14.05 -2.44
CA LYS A 131 -12.03 13.47 -3.20
C LYS A 131 -11.61 12.39 -4.20
N ASP A 132 -10.32 12.19 -4.39
CA ASP A 132 -9.79 11.17 -5.28
C ASP A 132 -9.87 9.80 -4.62
N ASN A 133 -9.75 8.73 -5.40
CA ASN A 133 -9.58 7.38 -4.88
C ASN A 133 -8.21 7.22 -4.16
N TRP A 134 -7.99 6.12 -3.43
CA TRP A 134 -6.69 5.77 -2.82
C TRP A 134 -5.51 5.90 -3.79
N THR A 135 -5.73 5.73 -5.09
CA THR A 135 -4.70 5.96 -6.11
C THR A 135 -4.13 7.39 -6.12
N GLY A 136 -4.83 8.39 -5.57
CA GLY A 136 -4.33 9.76 -5.40
C GLY A 136 -3.10 9.87 -4.50
N LEU A 137 -2.86 8.87 -3.64
CA LEU A 137 -1.61 8.75 -2.87
C LEU A 137 -0.37 8.70 -3.78
N PHE A 138 -0.53 8.23 -5.02
CA PHE A 138 0.56 8.17 -5.99
C PHE A 138 1.17 9.55 -6.29
N GLU A 139 0.35 10.60 -6.30
CA GLU A 139 0.81 11.96 -6.63
C GLU A 139 1.72 12.54 -5.54
N VAL A 140 1.42 12.27 -4.27
CA VAL A 140 2.28 12.71 -3.15
C VAL A 140 3.57 11.89 -3.05
N ILE A 141 3.51 10.57 -3.29
CA ILE A 141 4.70 9.70 -3.34
C ILE A 141 5.63 10.15 -4.48
N LYS A 142 5.07 10.51 -5.63
CA LYS A 142 5.82 11.03 -6.79
C LYS A 142 6.45 12.39 -6.48
N ALA A 143 5.72 13.32 -5.88
CA ALA A 143 6.20 14.67 -5.55
C ALA A 143 7.39 14.68 -4.58
N GLY A 144 7.44 13.73 -3.62
CA GLY A 144 8.58 13.58 -2.71
C GLY A 144 9.93 13.32 -3.41
N ARG A 145 9.90 12.82 -4.66
CA ARG A 145 11.09 12.67 -5.51
C ARG A 145 11.59 14.02 -6.03
N GLU A 146 10.68 14.95 -6.31
CA GLU A 146 10.99 16.26 -6.90
C GLU A 146 11.56 17.23 -5.88
N THR A 147 11.13 17.15 -4.62
CA THR A 147 11.65 17.97 -3.51
C THR A 147 13.03 17.53 -3.02
N ARG A 148 13.41 16.25 -3.18
CA ARG A 148 14.73 15.72 -2.81
C ARG A 148 15.79 15.91 -3.92
N GLY A 149 15.35 16.28 -5.12
CA GLY A 149 16.21 16.55 -6.29
C GLY A 149 16.58 18.03 -6.50
N ARG A 150 16.17 18.92 -5.59
CA ARG A 150 16.58 20.34 -5.52
C ARG A 150 17.48 20.55 -4.30
#